data_AF-A6HF07-F1
#
_entry.id   AF-A6HF07-F1
#
_cell.length_a   1.000
_cell.length_b   1.000
_cell.length_c   1.000
_cell.angle_alpha   90.00
_cell.angle_beta   90.00
_cell.angle_gamma   90.00
#
_symmetry.space_group_name_H-M   'P 1'
#
loop_
_entity.id
_entity.type
_entity.pdbx_description
1 polymer ?
#
loop_
_entity_poly.entity_id
_entity_poly.type
_entity_poly.pdbx_seq_one_letter_code
_entity_poly.pdbx_strand_id
1 'polypeptide(L)'
;MYVGITNLEVANKHTQWFEINQVIIHPTFEMFHPVGGDVALVQSKSAIVFSDYVLPICLPSSNLNLSDLSCWTTGWGMVSPQERGLCGGEGMDSHSAPEGHT
;
A
#
# COMPACT_ATOMS: atom_id res chain seq x y z
N MET A 1 -7.56 -0.86 -10.84
CA MET A 1 -7.88 -0.89 -9.40
C MET A 1 -9.17 -1.65 -9.19
N TYR A 2 -9.21 -2.58 -8.25
CA TYR A 2 -10.40 -3.33 -7.88
C TYR A 2 -11.01 -2.78 -6.60
N VAL A 3 -12.34 -2.74 -6.51
CA VAL A 3 -13.10 -2.36 -5.30
C VAL A 3 -14.26 -3.35 -5.09
N GLY A 4 -14.79 -3.44 -3.87
CA GLY A 4 -15.85 -4.41 -3.54
C GLY A 4 -15.39 -5.87 -3.61
N ILE A 5 -14.08 -6.10 -3.54
CA ILE A 5 -13.46 -7.42 -3.58
C ILE A 5 -13.36 -8.01 -2.17
N THR A 6 -13.73 -9.28 -2.02
CA THR A 6 -13.63 -10.03 -0.74
C THR A 6 -12.77 -11.29 -0.87
N ASN A 7 -12.57 -11.79 -2.09
CA ASN A 7 -11.72 -12.92 -2.43
C ASN A 7 -10.77 -12.48 -3.56
N LEU A 8 -9.45 -12.65 -3.37
CA LEU A 8 -8.45 -12.22 -4.34
C LEU A 8 -8.34 -13.13 -5.58
N GLU A 9 -8.76 -14.38 -5.47
CA GLU A 9 -8.66 -15.36 -6.56
C GLU A 9 -9.87 -15.30 -7.49
N VAL A 10 -11.05 -15.02 -6.92
CA VAL A 10 -12.33 -15.10 -7.64
C VAL A 10 -13.14 -13.81 -7.46
N ALA A 11 -13.29 -13.04 -8.53
CA ALA A 11 -14.18 -11.89 -8.57
C ALA A 11 -15.65 -12.33 -8.45
N ASN A 12 -16.45 -11.56 -7.71
CA ASN A 12 -17.88 -11.80 -7.55
C ASN A 12 -18.70 -10.63 -8.13
N LYS A 13 -20.04 -10.72 -8.04
CA LYS A 13 -20.96 -9.71 -8.60
C LYS A 13 -20.81 -8.30 -8.01
N HIS A 14 -20.14 -8.14 -6.88
CA HIS A 14 -19.90 -6.86 -6.22
C HIS A 14 -18.54 -6.27 -6.59
N THR A 15 -17.65 -7.07 -7.19
CA THR A 15 -16.33 -6.62 -7.62
C THR A 15 -16.45 -5.70 -8.83
N GLN A 16 -15.86 -4.52 -8.72
CA GLN A 16 -15.75 -3.56 -9.81
C GLN A 16 -14.28 -3.30 -10.10
N TRP A 17 -13.95 -3.03 -11.37
CA TRP A 17 -12.59 -2.69 -11.80
C TRP A 17 -12.59 -1.33 -12.49
N PHE A 18 -11.55 -0.55 -12.23
CA PHE A 18 -11.38 0.80 -12.76
C PHE A 18 -9.98 0.97 -13.34
N GLU A 19 -9.91 1.57 -14.53
CA GLU A 19 -8.65 2.08 -15.09
C GLU A 19 -8.11 3.21 -14.21
N ILE A 20 -6.78 3.29 -14.11
CA ILE A 20 -6.10 4.39 -13.42
C ILE A 20 -5.88 5.53 -14.41
N ASN A 21 -6.27 6.74 -14.02
CA ASN A 21 -5.95 7.96 -14.75
C ASN A 21 -4.54 8.44 -14.42
N GLN A 22 -4.24 8.56 -13.12
CA GLN A 22 -2.95 9.01 -12.63
C GLN A 22 -2.71 8.57 -11.18
N VAL A 23 -1.44 8.56 -10.80
CA VAL A 23 -0.96 8.40 -9.43
C VAL A 23 -0.26 9.69 -9.01
N ILE A 24 -0.67 10.27 -7.90
CA ILE A 24 -0.15 11.53 -7.36
C ILE A 24 0.62 11.21 -6.08
N ILE A 25 1.94 11.24 -6.17
CA ILE A 25 2.85 10.95 -5.06
C ILE A 25 2.99 12.19 -4.17
N HIS A 26 3.04 12.01 -2.85
CA HIS A 26 3.29 13.11 -1.93
C HIS A 26 4.65 13.76 -2.25
N PRO A 27 4.74 15.10 -2.34
CA PRO A 27 5.95 15.79 -2.81
C PRO A 27 7.18 15.60 -1.91
N THR A 28 6.99 15.19 -0.66
CA THR A 28 8.08 14.93 0.30
C THR A 28 8.45 13.44 0.41
N PHE A 29 7.86 12.57 -0.41
CA PHE A 29 8.22 11.15 -0.39
C PHE A 29 9.66 10.96 -0.90
N GLU A 30 10.51 10.38 -0.07
CA GLU A 30 11.89 10.05 -0.42
C GLU A 30 12.15 8.54 -0.26
N MET A 31 12.38 7.85 -1.38
CA MET A 31 12.50 6.38 -1.43
C MET A 31 13.61 5.81 -0.53
N PHE A 32 14.72 6.53 -0.37
CA PHE A 32 15.90 6.07 0.35
C PHE A 32 16.07 6.72 1.74
N HIS A 33 15.23 7.70 2.08
CA HIS A 33 15.29 8.45 3.34
C HIS A 33 13.87 8.78 3.82
N PRO A 34 13.10 7.77 4.30
CA PRO A 34 11.68 7.92 4.57
C PRO A 34 11.44 8.68 5.88
N VAL A 35 11.68 10.00 5.87
CA VAL A 35 11.26 10.91 6.94
C VAL A 35 9.97 11.58 6.50
N GLY A 36 8.90 10.79 6.46
CA GLY A 36 7.54 11.26 6.19
C GLY A 36 7.12 11.25 4.71
N GLY A 37 5.86 11.60 4.46
CA GLY A 37 5.30 11.64 3.11
C GLY A 37 5.01 10.27 2.48
N ASP A 38 4.99 9.18 3.26
CA ASP A 38 4.59 7.85 2.79
C ASP A 38 3.06 7.78 2.58
N VAL A 39 2.59 8.49 1.55
CA VAL A 39 1.19 8.57 1.13
C VAL A 39 1.11 8.94 -0.35
N ALA A 40 0.11 8.41 -1.05
CA ALA A 40 -0.17 8.76 -2.43
C ALA A 40 -1.69 8.76 -2.69
N LEU A 41 -2.12 9.51 -3.69
CA LEU A 41 -3.50 9.46 -4.20
C LEU A 41 -3.50 8.71 -5.53
N VAL A 42 -4.51 7.86 -5.72
CA VAL A 42 -4.75 7.17 -6.99
C VAL A 42 -6.07 7.65 -7.55
N GLN A 43 -6.05 8.27 -8.73
CA GLN A 43 -7.25 8.76 -9.39
C GLN A 43 -7.72 7.74 -10.43
N SER A 44 -8.97 7.26 -10.30
CA SER A 44 -9.61 6.45 -11.32
C SER A 44 -10.02 7.29 -12.53
N LYS A 45 -10.02 6.67 -13.73
CA LYS A 45 -10.41 7.31 -14.99
C LYS A 45 -11.90 7.60 -15.09
N SER A 46 -12.71 6.80 -14.40
CA SER A 46 -14.15 7.01 -14.24
C SER A 46 -14.52 7.06 -12.76
N ALA A 47 -15.66 7.66 -12.44
CA ALA A 47 -16.18 7.71 -11.08
C ALA A 47 -16.51 6.30 -10.58
N ILE A 48 -16.11 6.00 -9.33
CA ILE A 48 -16.44 4.73 -8.67
C ILE A 48 -17.95 4.69 -8.36
N VAL A 49 -18.60 3.55 -8.63
CA VAL A 49 -20.02 3.36 -8.35
C VAL A 49 -20.19 2.81 -6.94
N PHE A 50 -20.81 3.59 -6.06
CA PHE A 50 -21.09 3.16 -4.69
C PHE A 50 -22.19 2.11 -4.62
N SER A 51 -22.06 1.23 -3.63
CA SER A 51 -23.01 0.16 -3.32
C SER A 51 -22.82 -0.27 -1.86
N ASP A 52 -23.61 -1.22 -1.37
CA ASP A 52 -23.44 -1.79 -0.03
C ASP A 52 -22.05 -2.43 0.20
N TYR A 53 -21.30 -2.71 -0.88
CA TYR A 53 -19.97 -3.33 -0.85
C TYR A 53 -18.84 -2.38 -1.24
N VAL A 54 -19.18 -1.15 -1.66
CA VAL A 54 -18.24 -0.12 -2.09
C VAL A 54 -18.66 1.21 -1.51
N LEU A 55 -18.05 1.57 -0.37
CA LEU A 55 -18.29 2.81 0.34
C LEU A 55 -16.95 3.50 0.65
N PRO A 56 -16.91 4.85 0.65
CA PRO A 56 -15.73 5.58 1.07
C PRO A 56 -15.55 5.50 2.59
N ILE A 57 -14.30 5.59 3.04
CA ILE A 57 -13.98 5.82 4.45
C ILE A 57 -13.85 7.31 4.72
N CYS A 58 -14.15 7.74 5.94
CA CYS A 58 -13.94 9.13 6.36
C CYS A 58 -12.44 9.40 6.57
N LEU A 59 -11.99 10.59 6.16
CA LEU A 59 -10.67 11.08 6.57
C LEU A 59 -10.76 11.67 7.98
N PRO A 60 -9.80 11.38 8.87
CA PRO A 60 -9.78 11.94 10.22
C PRO A 60 -9.53 13.44 10.18
N SER A 61 -10.06 14.19 11.17
CA SER A 61 -9.63 15.58 11.36
C SER A 61 -8.15 15.62 11.77
N SER A 62 -7.45 16.70 11.43
CA SER A 62 -6.02 16.85 11.72
C SER A 62 -5.67 16.86 13.22
N ASN A 63 -6.67 17.07 14.08
CA ASN A 63 -6.55 17.10 15.53
C ASN A 63 -7.14 15.86 16.23
N LEU A 64 -7.50 14.80 15.48
CA LEU A 64 -8.00 13.57 16.06
C LEU A 64 -6.93 12.91 16.92
N ASN A 65 -7.25 12.65 18.20
CA ASN A 65 -6.40 11.88 19.09
C ASN A 65 -6.83 10.40 19.08
N LEU A 66 -5.89 9.51 18.72
CA LEU A 66 -6.11 8.07 18.62
C LEU A 66 -5.58 7.27 19.83
N SER A 67 -4.99 7.91 20.84
CA SER A 67 -4.25 7.23 21.91
C SER A 67 -5.07 6.22 22.73
N ASP A 68 -6.37 6.45 22.89
CA ASP A 68 -7.25 5.61 23.71
C ASP A 68 -8.32 4.87 22.88
N LEU A 69 -8.09 4.74 21.57
CA LEU A 69 -9.02 4.07 20.66
C LEU A 69 -8.54 2.67 20.28
N SER A 70 -9.47 1.72 20.26
CA SER A 70 -9.25 0.43 19.61
C SER A 70 -9.45 0.59 18.12
N CYS A 71 -8.42 0.27 17.34
CA CYS A 71 -8.42 0.37 15.88
C CYS A 71 -8.44 -1.03 15.24
N TRP A 72 -8.94 -1.11 14.02
CA TRP A 72 -8.89 -2.32 13.20
C TRP A 72 -8.01 -2.09 11.98
N THR A 73 -7.34 -3.14 11.53
CA THR A 73 -6.66 -3.19 10.25
C THR A 73 -7.17 -4.41 9.48
N THR A 74 -7.31 -4.27 8.17
CA THR A 74 -7.85 -5.31 7.30
C THR A 74 -7.04 -5.38 6.02
N GLY A 75 -6.81 -6.58 5.50
CA GLY A 75 -6.15 -6.79 4.22
C GLY A 75 -5.84 -8.27 3.99
N TRP A 76 -5.27 -8.57 2.82
CA TRP A 76 -4.84 -9.91 2.43
C TRP A 76 -3.32 -10.09 2.51
N GLY A 77 -2.66 -9.31 3.37
CA GLY A 77 -1.22 -9.40 3.58
C GLY A 77 -0.80 -10.72 4.24
N MET A 78 0.49 -11.02 4.17
CA MET A 78 1.08 -12.22 4.80
C MET A 78 0.76 -12.27 6.29
N VAL A 79 0.18 -13.39 6.74
CA VAL A 79 -0.21 -13.61 8.15
C VAL A 79 0.79 -14.45 8.93
N SER A 80 1.73 -15.12 8.24
CA SER A 80 2.83 -15.85 8.87
C SER A 80 4.13 -15.72 8.06
N PRO A 81 5.31 -15.57 8.70
CA PRO A 81 6.59 -15.43 8.01
C PRO A 81 7.03 -16.64 7.15
N GLN A 82 6.29 -17.76 7.21
CA GLN A 82 6.64 -19.01 6.53
C GLN A 82 6.07 -19.13 5.12
N GLU A 83 5.17 -18.23 4.69
CA GLU A 83 4.67 -18.15 3.31
C GLU A 83 5.66 -17.41 2.41
N ARG A 84 6.93 -17.81 2.47
CA ARG A 84 8.02 -17.21 1.70
C ARG A 84 7.94 -17.65 0.23
N GLY A 85 7.26 -16.81 -0.56
CA GLY A 85 7.31 -16.81 -2.02
C GLY A 85 7.57 -15.40 -2.52
N LEU A 86 8.84 -14.99 -2.49
CA LEU A 86 9.45 -13.95 -3.34
C LEU A 86 8.92 -12.50 -3.22
N CYS A 87 9.30 -11.81 -2.15
CA CYS A 87 9.58 -10.36 -2.18
C CYS A 87 10.73 -10.07 -1.22
N GLY A 88 11.92 -10.57 -1.54
CA GLY A 88 13.17 -10.26 -0.87
C GLY A 88 14.29 -10.45 -1.87
N GLY A 89 14.86 -9.34 -2.36
CA GLY A 89 16.07 -9.38 -3.16
C GLY A 89 17.19 -10.01 -2.34
N GLU A 90 17.79 -11.07 -2.87
CA GLU A 90 18.93 -11.73 -2.26
C GLU A 90 20.18 -10.85 -2.37
N GLY A 91 20.87 -10.68 -1.23
CA GLY A 91 22.33 -10.61 -1.16
C GLY A 91 23.03 -9.37 -1.73
N MET A 92 23.16 -8.32 -0.92
CA MET A 92 24.32 -7.42 -1.04
C MET A 92 25.51 -8.12 -0.34
N ASP A 93 26.28 -8.92 -1.09
CA ASP A 93 27.54 -9.48 -0.60
C ASP A 93 28.57 -8.35 -0.43
N SER A 94 28.80 -7.94 0.81
CA SER A 94 29.93 -7.13 1.19
C SER A 94 31.20 -8.00 1.22
N HIS A 95 31.97 -7.99 0.13
CA HIS A 95 33.38 -8.38 0.16
C HIS A 95 34.26 -7.22 -0.30
N SER A 96 34.79 -6.53 0.72
CA SER A 96 36.12 -5.93 0.85
C SER A 96 36.81 -5.38 -0.40
N ALA A 97 36.93 -4.06 -0.45
CA ALA A 97 37.93 -3.37 -1.26
C ALA A 97 39.35 -3.77 -0.81
N PRO A 98 40.30 -4.05 -1.72
CA PRO A 98 41.69 -4.10 -1.35
C PRO A 98 42.24 -2.67 -1.26
N GLU A 99 42.75 -2.34 -0.08
CA GLU A 99 43.62 -1.18 0.11
C GLU A 99 44.84 -1.29 -0.79
N GLY A 100 45.16 -0.22 -1.51
CA GLY A 100 46.47 -0.07 -2.13
C GLY A 100 47.50 0.31 -1.07
N HIS A 101 48.73 -0.21 -1.20
CA HIS A 101 50.01 0.44 -0.87
C HIS A 101 51.18 -0.48 -1.28
N THR A 102 51.84 -0.15 -2.40
CA THR A 102 53.28 0.19 -2.60
C THR A 102 53.62 0.07 -4.07
#